data_AF-A0A382ZIM8-F1
#
_entry.id   AF-A0A382ZIM8-F1
#
_cell.length_a   1.000
_cell.length_b   1.000
_cell.length_c   1.000
_cell.angle_alpha   90.00
_cell.angle_beta   90.00
_cell.angle_gamma   90.00
#
_symmetry.space_group_name_H-M   'P 1'
#
loop_
_entity.id
_entity.type
_entity.pdbx_description
1 polymer ?
#
loop_
_entity_poly.entity_id
_entity_poly.type
_entity_poly.pdbx_seq_one_letter_code
_entity_poly.pdbx_strand_id
1 'polypeptide(L)'
;NSSDLDYVSDNSLTLNGGSIKDFVGNNANLALPNPGAEGSLGANKDLVIDNIGPSVTSVSSSTSDGAYKAGEVIVITVSLNENTIVTGSPQITLETGATDGVGVYSSGSGGTALSFNYTVDASHNSPDLDYVSTTALALNGGTMKDMVGLNADLTLPALGTAGSLSSNKNIVIDNIAPTISTASVQDNGTLPVLADSKITFTTSEGVTTATMLLESKLGDSVTGALTVDDATHVSVNLSSPFTSGDELTLTINALTD
;
A
#
# COMPACT_ATOMS: atom_id res chain seq x y z
N ASN A 1 -28.83 13.13 -9.13
CA ASN A 1 -29.39 11.78 -9.02
C ASN A 1 -30.89 11.79 -8.76
N SER A 2 -31.67 11.13 -9.62
CA SER A 2 -33.06 10.74 -9.31
C SER A 2 -33.13 9.22 -9.31
N SER A 3 -33.68 8.64 -8.25
CA SER A 3 -33.86 7.19 -8.13
C SER A 3 -34.95 6.66 -9.06
N ASP A 4 -35.85 7.53 -9.51
CA ASP A 4 -36.88 7.24 -10.50
C ASP A 4 -37.34 8.56 -11.16
N LEU A 5 -37.44 8.59 -12.48
CA LEU A 5 -37.84 9.79 -13.22
C LEU A 5 -39.33 9.69 -13.57
N ASP A 6 -40.11 10.66 -13.07
CA ASP A 6 -41.52 10.81 -13.41
C ASP A 6 -41.83 12.25 -13.85
N TYR A 7 -43.03 12.46 -14.38
CA TYR A 7 -43.57 13.80 -14.56
C TYR A 7 -44.08 14.37 -13.23
N VAL A 8 -44.22 15.70 -13.15
CA VAL A 8 -44.49 16.41 -11.89
C VAL A 8 -45.87 16.11 -11.31
N SER A 9 -46.84 15.80 -12.18
CA SER A 9 -48.26 15.67 -11.84
C SER A 9 -49.08 15.14 -13.02
N ASP A 10 -50.32 14.73 -12.74
CA ASP A 10 -51.34 14.32 -13.72
C ASP A 10 -51.64 15.36 -14.82
N ASN A 11 -51.28 16.63 -14.62
CA ASN A 11 -51.45 17.72 -15.59
C ASN A 11 -50.15 18.18 -16.29
N SER A 12 -49.06 17.39 -16.18
CA SER A 12 -47.76 17.78 -16.74
C SER A 12 -47.73 17.85 -18.27
N LEU A 13 -48.66 17.20 -18.98
CA LEU A 13 -48.78 17.31 -20.43
C LEU A 13 -49.54 18.59 -20.81
N THR A 14 -48.80 19.61 -21.23
CA THR A 14 -49.36 20.89 -21.70
C THR A 14 -49.18 21.04 -23.21
N LEU A 15 -50.14 21.70 -23.88
CA LEU A 15 -50.15 21.80 -25.34
C LEU A 15 -49.31 22.96 -25.89
N ASN A 16 -48.91 23.92 -25.05
CA ASN A 16 -48.21 25.15 -25.45
C ASN A 16 -48.77 25.81 -26.74
N GLY A 17 -50.10 25.93 -26.83
CA GLY A 17 -50.80 26.50 -27.99
C GLY A 17 -51.10 25.52 -29.14
N GLY A 18 -50.67 24.26 -29.05
CA GLY A 18 -51.01 23.19 -30.00
C GLY A 18 -52.36 22.50 -29.73
N SER A 19 -52.63 21.43 -30.47
CA SER A 19 -53.81 20.57 -30.25
C SER A 19 -53.47 19.10 -30.51
N ILE A 20 -53.94 18.21 -29.65
CA ILE A 20 -53.93 16.75 -29.89
C ILE A 20 -55.39 16.35 -30.11
N LYS A 21 -55.70 15.90 -31.32
CA LYS A 21 -57.05 15.51 -31.74
C LYS A 21 -57.04 14.18 -32.47
N ASP A 22 -58.14 13.44 -32.41
CA ASP A 22 -58.36 12.27 -33.26
C ASP A 22 -58.68 12.67 -34.73
N PHE A 23 -58.84 11.68 -35.61
CA PHE A 23 -59.12 11.91 -37.02
C PHE A 23 -60.45 12.64 -37.29
N VAL A 24 -61.41 12.57 -36.35
CA VAL A 24 -62.71 13.26 -36.46
C VAL A 24 -62.75 14.59 -35.71
N GLY A 25 -61.62 15.01 -35.11
CA GLY A 25 -61.42 16.33 -34.52
C GLY A 25 -61.69 16.43 -33.01
N ASN A 26 -61.92 15.32 -32.30
CA ASN A 26 -62.12 15.34 -30.84
C ASN A 26 -60.80 15.61 -30.12
N ASN A 27 -60.80 16.46 -29.08
CA ASN A 27 -59.61 16.70 -28.26
C ASN A 27 -59.24 15.47 -27.43
N ALA A 28 -57.94 15.19 -27.31
CA ALA A 28 -57.43 14.17 -26.41
C ALA A 28 -57.60 14.57 -24.93
N ASN A 29 -57.80 13.58 -24.07
CA ASN A 29 -57.63 13.75 -22.63
C ASN A 29 -56.13 13.78 -22.31
N LEU A 30 -55.67 14.86 -21.68
CA LEU A 30 -54.26 15.05 -21.33
C LEU A 30 -53.93 14.69 -19.88
N ALA A 31 -54.93 14.23 -19.12
CA ALA A 31 -54.70 13.73 -17.77
C ALA A 31 -53.79 12.50 -17.84
N LEU A 32 -52.58 12.65 -17.31
CA LEU A 32 -51.65 11.56 -17.07
C LEU A 32 -52.09 10.81 -15.81
N PRO A 33 -51.75 9.52 -15.65
CA PRO A 33 -51.86 8.84 -14.36
C PRO A 33 -51.18 9.65 -13.24
N ASN A 34 -51.55 9.51 -11.98
CA ASN A 34 -50.79 10.17 -10.91
C ASN A 34 -49.35 9.62 -10.88
N PRO A 35 -48.33 10.46 -10.61
CA PRO A 35 -46.95 9.97 -10.48
C PRO A 35 -46.84 8.78 -9.51
N GLY A 36 -46.13 7.73 -9.91
CA GLY A 36 -46.02 6.46 -9.18
C GLY A 36 -47.24 5.52 -9.22
N ALA A 37 -48.36 5.92 -9.84
CA ALA A 37 -49.51 5.03 -10.06
C ALA A 37 -49.32 4.15 -11.31
N GLU A 38 -50.02 3.01 -11.38
CA GLU A 38 -50.01 2.14 -12.56
C GLU A 38 -50.24 2.95 -13.86
N GLY A 39 -49.38 2.76 -14.85
CA GLY A 39 -49.43 3.50 -16.11
C GLY A 39 -48.66 4.83 -16.13
N SER A 40 -48.19 5.34 -14.99
CA SER A 40 -47.25 6.49 -14.94
C SER A 40 -45.87 6.13 -15.48
N LEU A 41 -45.02 7.14 -15.72
CA LEU A 41 -43.67 6.88 -16.24
C LEU A 41 -42.85 6.08 -15.21
N GLY A 42 -42.82 6.53 -13.95
CA GLY A 42 -42.07 5.87 -12.88
C GLY A 42 -42.61 4.48 -12.53
N ALA A 43 -43.92 4.26 -12.60
CA ALA A 43 -44.48 2.91 -12.37
C ALA A 43 -44.19 1.91 -13.50
N ASN A 44 -43.97 2.39 -14.73
CA ASN A 44 -43.79 1.51 -15.89
C ASN A 44 -42.33 1.14 -16.16
N LYS A 45 -41.37 2.01 -15.76
CA LYS A 45 -39.94 1.83 -15.97
C LYS A 45 -39.15 2.54 -14.86
N ASP A 46 -38.17 1.83 -14.30
CA ASP A 46 -37.18 2.42 -13.40
C ASP A 46 -36.20 3.28 -14.22
N LEU A 47 -36.52 4.56 -14.40
CA LEU A 47 -35.65 5.47 -15.13
C LEU A 47 -34.75 6.23 -14.16
N VAL A 48 -33.58 5.67 -13.90
CA VAL A 48 -32.58 6.27 -13.01
C VAL A 48 -31.77 7.33 -13.75
N ILE A 49 -31.65 8.52 -13.15
CA ILE A 49 -30.70 9.55 -13.59
C ILE A 49 -29.51 9.53 -12.66
N ASP A 50 -28.39 9.04 -13.16
CA ASP A 50 -27.12 9.04 -12.46
C ASP A 50 -26.16 10.03 -13.12
N ASN A 51 -25.63 10.94 -12.31
CA ASN A 51 -24.71 11.98 -12.73
C ASN A 51 -23.46 12.08 -11.85
N ILE A 52 -23.21 11.09 -11.00
CA ILE A 52 -22.03 11.02 -10.14
C ILE A 52 -21.28 9.76 -10.53
N GLY A 53 -20.05 9.92 -11.02
CA GLY A 53 -19.20 8.77 -11.32
C GLY A 53 -18.42 8.32 -10.08
N PRO A 54 -17.72 7.17 -10.19
CA PRO A 54 -16.97 6.63 -9.07
C PRO A 54 -15.85 7.57 -8.63
N SER A 55 -15.48 7.52 -7.36
CA SER A 55 -14.34 8.27 -6.82
C SER A 55 -13.57 7.42 -5.82
N VAL A 56 -12.25 7.58 -5.80
CA VAL A 56 -11.39 6.89 -4.85
C VAL A 56 -11.66 7.43 -3.43
N THR A 57 -11.87 6.52 -2.49
CA THR A 57 -12.16 6.82 -1.08
C THR A 57 -11.01 6.44 -0.17
N SER A 58 -10.26 5.39 -0.48
CA SER A 58 -9.09 4.96 0.29
C SER A 58 -8.15 4.08 -0.54
N VAL A 59 -6.90 4.02 -0.12
CA VAL A 59 -5.90 3.06 -0.54
C VAL A 59 -5.41 2.32 0.71
N SER A 60 -5.41 1.00 0.67
CA SER A 60 -4.96 0.15 1.77
C SER A 60 -4.24 -1.07 1.20
N SER A 61 -3.97 -2.06 2.04
CA SER A 61 -3.35 -3.32 1.62
C SER A 61 -3.91 -4.48 2.45
N SER A 62 -4.09 -5.63 1.79
CA SER A 62 -4.43 -6.88 2.48
C SER A 62 -3.20 -7.62 3.03
N THR A 63 -2.01 -7.27 2.55
CA THR A 63 -0.73 -7.71 3.11
C THR A 63 -0.59 -7.14 4.51
N SER A 64 -0.22 -7.94 5.51
CA SER A 64 -0.05 -7.51 6.90
C SER A 64 0.95 -6.37 7.04
N ASP A 65 0.88 -5.63 8.15
CA ASP A 65 1.95 -4.70 8.51
C ASP A 65 3.24 -5.47 8.79
N GLY A 66 4.38 -4.92 8.38
CA GLY A 66 5.67 -5.57 8.51
C GLY A 66 6.70 -5.10 7.49
N ALA A 67 7.91 -5.68 7.57
CA ALA A 67 8.99 -5.47 6.62
C ALA A 67 8.97 -6.53 5.54
N TYR A 68 9.22 -6.10 4.30
CA TYR A 68 9.20 -6.94 3.11
C TYR A 68 10.47 -6.74 2.28
N LYS A 69 10.98 -7.83 1.72
CA LYS A 69 12.21 -7.88 0.92
C LYS A 69 11.92 -8.19 -0.55
N ALA A 70 12.96 -8.09 -1.38
CA ALA A 70 12.89 -8.33 -2.81
C ALA A 70 12.25 -9.68 -3.16
N GLY A 71 11.36 -9.67 -4.16
CA GLY A 71 10.61 -10.83 -4.63
C GLY A 71 9.29 -11.08 -3.89
N GLU A 72 9.04 -10.44 -2.76
CA GLU A 72 7.76 -10.53 -2.07
C GLU A 72 6.69 -9.67 -2.78
N VAL A 73 5.43 -10.10 -2.66
CA VAL A 73 4.28 -9.45 -3.30
C VAL A 73 3.43 -8.76 -2.24
N ILE A 74 3.17 -7.48 -2.46
CA ILE A 74 2.30 -6.63 -1.64
C ILE A 74 1.03 -6.35 -2.44
N VAL A 75 -0.13 -6.66 -1.84
CA VAL A 75 -1.44 -6.48 -2.48
C VAL A 75 -2.04 -5.16 -2.04
N ILE A 76 -1.99 -4.17 -2.93
CA ILE A 76 -2.58 -2.85 -2.74
C ILE A 76 -4.07 -2.89 -3.13
N THR A 77 -4.93 -2.31 -2.31
CA THR A 77 -6.37 -2.22 -2.56
C THR A 77 -6.78 -0.75 -2.67
N VAL A 78 -7.34 -0.38 -3.82
CA VAL A 78 -7.96 0.94 -4.04
C VAL A 78 -9.47 0.79 -3.89
N SER A 79 -10.07 1.52 -2.95
CA SER A 79 -11.52 1.48 -2.69
C SER A 79 -12.21 2.67 -3.36
N LEU A 80 -13.33 2.42 -4.02
CA LEU A 80 -14.19 3.42 -4.63
C LEU A 80 -15.53 3.53 -3.89
N ASN A 81 -16.20 4.66 -4.02
CA ASN A 81 -17.53 4.91 -3.45
C ASN A 81 -18.66 4.07 -4.08
N GLU A 82 -18.45 3.53 -5.29
CA GLU A 82 -19.43 2.71 -6.01
C GLU A 82 -18.80 1.68 -6.96
N ASN A 83 -19.63 0.82 -7.53
CA ASN A 83 -19.18 -0.26 -8.40
C ASN A 83 -18.55 0.27 -9.68
N THR A 84 -17.34 -0.18 -9.99
CA THR A 84 -16.55 0.32 -11.12
C THR A 84 -16.14 -0.80 -12.06
N ILE A 85 -16.50 -0.68 -13.33
CA ILE A 85 -16.05 -1.53 -14.43
C ILE A 85 -14.69 -1.03 -14.91
N VAL A 86 -13.72 -1.94 -14.90
CA VAL A 86 -12.33 -1.67 -15.30
C VAL A 86 -12.05 -2.30 -16.65
N THR A 87 -11.40 -1.56 -17.54
CA THR A 87 -10.81 -2.08 -18.77
C THR A 87 -9.31 -1.77 -18.82
N GLY A 88 -8.57 -2.48 -19.66
CA GLY A 88 -7.11 -2.33 -19.75
C GLY A 88 -6.38 -2.86 -18.50
N SER A 89 -5.21 -2.31 -18.23
CA SER A 89 -4.38 -2.69 -17.08
C SER A 89 -3.94 -1.46 -16.30
N PRO A 90 -4.82 -0.84 -15.50
CA PRO A 90 -4.45 0.27 -14.64
C PRO A 90 -3.25 -0.06 -13.74
N GLN A 91 -2.52 0.97 -13.35
CA GLN A 91 -1.32 0.88 -12.54
C GLN A 91 -1.33 1.96 -11.47
N ILE A 92 -0.75 1.65 -10.32
CA ILE A 92 -0.46 2.62 -9.26
C ILE A 92 1.05 2.68 -9.04
N THR A 93 1.62 3.87 -9.15
CA THR A 93 3.05 4.09 -8.90
C THR A 93 3.30 4.32 -7.42
N LEU A 94 4.24 3.55 -6.85
CA LEU A 94 4.58 3.52 -5.42
C LEU A 94 5.94 4.17 -5.18
N GLU A 95 6.03 4.96 -4.12
CA GLU A 95 7.27 5.61 -3.70
C GLU A 95 8.14 4.59 -2.93
N THR A 96 9.23 4.19 -3.58
CA THR A 96 10.10 3.11 -3.09
C THR A 96 11.58 3.50 -3.11
N GLY A 97 11.87 4.80 -3.01
CA GLY A 97 13.22 5.34 -2.87
C GLY A 97 13.75 5.92 -4.18
N ALA A 98 14.95 5.50 -4.58
CA ALA A 98 15.59 6.08 -5.78
C ALA A 98 14.88 5.69 -7.09
N THR A 99 14.17 4.57 -7.08
CA THR A 99 13.31 4.10 -8.17
C THR A 99 11.94 3.75 -7.61
N ASP A 100 10.91 4.06 -8.38
CA ASP A 100 9.52 3.82 -7.99
C ASP A 100 9.02 2.45 -8.42
N GLY A 101 8.27 1.81 -7.52
CA GLY A 101 7.58 0.56 -7.74
C GLY A 101 6.28 0.77 -8.51
N VAL A 102 5.81 -0.28 -9.20
CA VAL A 102 4.53 -0.25 -9.90
C VAL A 102 3.65 -1.40 -9.42
N GLY A 103 2.51 -1.06 -8.82
CA GLY A 103 1.42 -1.98 -8.57
C GLY A 103 0.58 -2.16 -9.83
N VAL A 104 0.41 -3.39 -10.29
CA VAL A 104 -0.35 -3.71 -11.51
C VAL A 104 -1.73 -4.26 -11.15
N TYR A 105 -2.78 -3.72 -11.77
CA TYR A 105 -4.15 -4.17 -11.57
C TYR A 105 -4.28 -5.69 -11.75
N SER A 106 -4.91 -6.35 -10.77
CA SER A 106 -5.06 -7.81 -10.74
C SER A 106 -6.53 -8.27 -10.70
N SER A 107 -7.42 -7.55 -10.00
CA SER A 107 -8.84 -7.92 -9.92
C SER A 107 -9.74 -6.81 -9.34
N GLY A 108 -11.06 -7.02 -9.34
CA GLY A 108 -12.03 -6.16 -8.65
C GLY A 108 -13.07 -5.46 -9.55
N SER A 109 -13.01 -5.67 -10.86
CA SER A 109 -13.94 -5.04 -11.82
C SER A 109 -15.38 -5.43 -11.51
N GLY A 110 -16.28 -4.44 -11.53
CA GLY A 110 -17.68 -4.57 -11.17
C GLY A 110 -17.97 -4.44 -9.67
N GLY A 111 -16.95 -4.29 -8.83
CA GLY A 111 -17.07 -4.00 -7.39
C GLY A 111 -16.52 -2.63 -7.02
N THR A 112 -16.46 -2.36 -5.71
CA THR A 112 -15.93 -1.14 -5.11
C THR A 112 -14.46 -1.25 -4.69
N ALA A 113 -13.84 -2.42 -4.76
CA ALA A 113 -12.47 -2.65 -4.32
C ALA A 113 -11.64 -3.23 -5.46
N LEU A 114 -10.60 -2.50 -5.87
CA LEU A 114 -9.68 -2.90 -6.93
C LEU A 114 -8.35 -3.33 -6.32
N SER A 115 -7.87 -4.50 -6.70
CA SER A 115 -6.59 -5.03 -6.23
C SER A 115 -5.49 -4.80 -7.25
N PHE A 116 -4.30 -4.46 -6.75
CA PHE A 116 -3.07 -4.25 -7.51
C PHE A 116 -1.95 -5.05 -6.84
N ASN A 117 -1.17 -5.77 -7.62
CA ASN A 117 -0.04 -6.52 -7.12
C ASN A 117 1.24 -5.74 -7.39
N TYR A 118 1.98 -5.41 -6.34
CA TYR A 118 3.32 -4.84 -6.39
C TYR A 118 4.33 -5.90 -5.95
N THR A 119 5.34 -6.18 -6.78
CA THR A 119 6.46 -7.06 -6.43
C THR A 119 7.66 -6.21 -6.07
N VAL A 120 8.24 -6.44 -4.89
CA VAL A 120 9.39 -5.68 -4.41
C VAL A 120 10.61 -5.98 -5.28
N ASP A 121 11.22 -4.95 -5.86
CA ASP A 121 12.51 -5.05 -6.53
C ASP A 121 13.65 -4.90 -5.52
N ALA A 122 14.82 -5.46 -5.82
CA ALA A 122 16.01 -5.34 -4.98
C ALA A 122 16.53 -3.90 -4.86
N SER A 123 16.19 -2.99 -5.79
CA SER A 123 16.54 -1.57 -5.69
C SER A 123 15.57 -0.74 -4.84
N HIS A 124 14.44 -1.32 -4.42
CA HIS A 124 13.41 -0.61 -3.69
C HIS A 124 13.68 -0.59 -2.19
N ASN A 125 13.45 0.55 -1.55
CA ASN A 125 13.54 0.71 -0.11
C ASN A 125 12.60 1.84 0.34
N SER A 126 11.77 1.58 1.34
CA SER A 126 10.80 2.56 1.83
C SER A 126 10.52 2.32 3.32
N PRO A 127 10.74 3.33 4.18
CA PRO A 127 10.45 3.19 5.61
C PRO A 127 8.95 3.10 5.89
N ASP A 128 8.11 3.57 4.97
CA ASP A 128 6.65 3.42 5.00
C ASP A 128 6.11 3.59 3.58
N LEU A 129 5.58 2.52 3.01
CA LEU A 129 5.18 2.44 1.61
C LEU A 129 3.95 3.32 1.35
N ASP A 130 4.07 4.23 0.37
CA ASP A 130 2.94 5.02 -0.14
C ASP A 130 2.99 5.10 -1.67
N TYR A 131 2.01 5.77 -2.27
CA TYR A 131 2.06 6.16 -3.68
C TYR A 131 2.80 7.48 -3.87
N VAL A 132 3.31 7.73 -5.09
CA VAL A 132 4.16 8.90 -5.36
C VAL A 132 3.41 10.25 -5.33
N SER A 133 2.10 10.24 -5.58
CA SER A 133 1.25 11.44 -5.56
C SER A 133 -0.24 11.12 -5.63
N THR A 134 -1.09 12.13 -5.43
CA THR A 134 -2.56 12.01 -5.60
C THR A 134 -2.98 11.62 -7.03
N THR A 135 -2.08 11.65 -8.01
CA THR A 135 -2.34 11.27 -9.41
C THR A 135 -1.58 10.01 -9.82
N ALA A 136 -1.08 9.22 -8.87
CA ALA A 136 -0.28 8.03 -9.13
C ALA A 136 -1.08 6.87 -9.76
N LEU A 137 -2.42 6.92 -9.70
CA LEU A 137 -3.29 5.92 -10.32
C LEU A 137 -3.51 6.26 -11.80
N ALA A 138 -2.93 5.46 -12.69
CA ALA A 138 -2.97 5.63 -14.13
C ALA A 138 -3.77 4.51 -14.80
N LEU A 139 -4.59 4.86 -15.81
CA LEU A 139 -5.42 3.90 -16.55
C LEU A 139 -4.66 3.03 -17.54
N ASN A 140 -3.46 3.46 -17.96
CA ASN A 140 -2.62 2.76 -18.94
C ASN A 140 -3.38 2.27 -20.20
N GLY A 141 -4.09 3.20 -20.85
CA GLY A 141 -4.88 2.92 -22.05
C GLY A 141 -6.26 2.28 -21.80
N GLY A 142 -6.60 2.01 -20.53
CA GLY A 142 -7.91 1.50 -20.11
C GLY A 142 -8.91 2.57 -19.69
N THR A 143 -9.97 2.12 -19.00
CA THR A 143 -11.02 2.98 -18.42
C THR A 143 -11.45 2.46 -17.06
N MET A 144 -11.89 3.36 -16.18
CA MET A 144 -12.64 3.03 -14.97
C MET A 144 -13.95 3.81 -15.01
N LYS A 145 -15.07 3.09 -15.09
CA LYS A 145 -16.40 3.68 -15.25
C LYS A 145 -17.44 2.94 -14.42
N ASP A 146 -18.52 3.61 -14.04
CA ASP A 146 -19.71 2.94 -13.50
C ASP A 146 -20.48 2.17 -14.61
N MET A 147 -21.66 1.63 -14.25
CA MET A 147 -22.53 0.90 -15.18
C MET A 147 -23.23 1.81 -16.21
N VAL A 148 -23.41 3.09 -15.91
CA VAL A 148 -24.07 4.06 -16.80
C VAL A 148 -23.07 4.77 -17.74
N GLY A 149 -21.77 4.55 -17.54
CA GLY A 149 -20.67 5.00 -18.38
C GLY A 149 -19.94 6.26 -17.91
N LEU A 150 -20.17 6.76 -16.69
CA LEU A 150 -19.44 7.92 -16.14
C LEU A 150 -18.02 7.50 -15.73
N ASN A 151 -17.06 8.39 -15.97
CA ASN A 151 -15.66 8.13 -15.62
C ASN A 151 -15.45 8.27 -14.11
N ALA A 152 -14.57 7.43 -13.58
CA ALA A 152 -14.09 7.56 -12.22
C ALA A 152 -13.16 8.78 -12.06
N ASP A 153 -13.30 9.49 -10.93
CA ASP A 153 -12.29 10.39 -10.40
C ASP A 153 -11.17 9.56 -9.75
N LEU A 154 -9.97 9.66 -10.32
CA LEU A 154 -8.80 8.86 -9.95
C LEU A 154 -7.93 9.55 -8.90
N THR A 155 -8.34 10.71 -8.40
CA THR A 155 -7.61 11.45 -7.39
C THR A 155 -7.52 10.61 -6.11
N LEU A 156 -6.30 10.19 -5.76
CA LEU A 156 -6.04 9.46 -4.53
C LEU A 156 -6.08 10.43 -3.32
N PRO A 157 -6.30 9.92 -2.10
CA PRO A 157 -6.14 10.69 -0.87
C PRO A 157 -4.78 11.40 -0.80
N ALA A 158 -4.69 12.47 0.00
CA ALA A 158 -3.39 13.13 0.19
C ALA A 158 -2.44 12.21 0.99
N LEU A 159 -1.15 12.23 0.62
CA LEU A 159 -0.11 11.42 1.26
C LEU A 159 -0.07 11.64 2.77
N GLY A 160 0.07 10.55 3.54
CA GLY A 160 0.10 10.58 5.00
C GLY A 160 -1.19 11.06 5.69
N THR A 161 -2.29 11.22 4.94
CA THR A 161 -3.59 11.58 5.51
C THR A 161 -4.54 10.38 5.57
N ALA A 162 -5.63 10.50 6.33
CA ALA A 162 -6.63 9.45 6.44
C ALA A 162 -7.07 8.95 5.05
N GLY A 163 -6.99 7.64 4.84
CA GLY A 163 -7.29 7.02 3.55
C GLY A 163 -6.08 6.79 2.63
N SER A 164 -4.92 7.40 2.88
CA SER A 164 -3.67 7.06 2.17
C SER A 164 -3.10 5.71 2.61
N LEU A 165 -2.19 5.13 1.82
CA LEU A 165 -1.64 3.81 2.10
C LEU A 165 -0.82 3.84 3.40
N SER A 166 0.09 4.80 3.52
CA SER A 166 0.95 5.04 4.70
C SER A 166 0.15 5.34 5.98
N SER A 167 -1.01 6.03 5.86
CA SER A 167 -1.88 6.26 7.02
C SER A 167 -2.68 5.02 7.42
N ASN A 168 -2.93 4.09 6.50
CA ASN A 168 -3.78 2.93 6.74
C ASN A 168 -2.99 1.68 7.13
N LYS A 169 -1.73 1.58 6.71
CA LYS A 169 -0.87 0.40 6.85
C LYS A 169 0.56 0.83 7.14
N ASN A 170 1.27 0.02 7.90
CA ASN A 170 2.69 0.17 8.20
C ASN A 170 3.47 -0.91 7.43
N ILE A 171 3.74 -0.64 6.16
CA ILE A 171 4.45 -1.57 5.27
C ILE A 171 5.83 -0.98 4.99
N VAL A 172 6.85 -1.67 5.46
CA VAL A 172 8.25 -1.30 5.26
C VAL A 172 8.82 -2.13 4.11
N ILE A 173 9.51 -1.49 3.18
CA ILE A 173 10.34 -2.18 2.20
C ILE A 173 11.79 -2.06 2.65
N ASP A 174 12.38 -3.20 2.99
CA ASP A 174 13.73 -3.26 3.55
C ASP A 174 14.61 -4.25 2.77
N ASN A 175 15.44 -3.69 1.88
CA ASN A 175 16.42 -4.43 1.11
C ASN A 175 17.86 -4.08 1.51
N ILE A 176 18.05 -3.35 2.60
CA ILE A 176 19.37 -3.02 3.11
C ILE A 176 19.74 -4.08 4.14
N ALA A 177 20.93 -4.67 3.98
CA ALA A 177 21.42 -5.63 4.96
C ALA A 177 22.17 -4.89 6.08
N PRO A 178 22.04 -5.32 7.34
CA PRO A 178 22.78 -4.75 8.45
C PRO A 178 24.29 -4.90 8.24
N THR A 179 25.03 -3.84 8.57
CA THR A 179 26.49 -3.78 8.51
C THR A 179 27.08 -3.36 9.85
N ILE A 180 28.34 -3.69 10.12
CA ILE A 180 29.07 -3.17 11.29
C ILE A 180 29.58 -1.77 10.95
N SER A 181 29.19 -0.76 11.74
CA SER A 181 29.64 0.62 11.59
C SER A 181 30.86 0.94 12.43
N THR A 182 30.92 0.45 13.68
CA THR A 182 32.06 0.65 14.58
C THR A 182 32.30 -0.55 15.49
N ALA A 183 33.52 -0.64 16.04
CA ALA A 183 33.91 -1.59 17.07
C ALA A 183 34.67 -0.86 18.18
N SER A 184 34.41 -1.20 19.43
CA SER A 184 35.06 -0.62 20.61
C SER A 184 35.36 -1.71 21.64
N VAL A 185 36.47 -1.54 22.37
CA VAL A 185 36.85 -2.45 23.47
C VAL A 185 36.68 -1.69 24.77
N GLN A 186 36.04 -2.31 25.76
CA GLN A 186 35.79 -1.67 27.07
C GLN A 186 37.09 -1.25 27.78
N ASP A 187 38.19 -1.99 27.55
CA ASP A 187 39.48 -1.82 28.23
C ASP A 187 40.45 -0.85 27.52
N ASN A 188 39.89 0.18 26.86
CA ASN A 188 40.63 1.30 26.26
C ASN A 188 41.80 0.87 25.35
N GLY A 189 41.62 -0.24 24.61
CA GLY A 189 42.56 -0.72 23.60
C GLY A 189 43.58 -1.78 24.04
N THR A 190 43.48 -2.32 25.26
CA THR A 190 44.36 -3.41 25.74
C THR A 190 43.54 -4.55 26.32
N LEU A 191 43.80 -5.80 25.90
CA LEU A 191 43.18 -6.98 26.51
C LEU A 191 44.00 -7.40 27.76
N PRO A 192 43.44 -7.36 28.97
CA PRO A 192 44.10 -7.82 30.19
C PRO A 192 44.24 -9.35 30.20
N VAL A 193 45.48 -9.83 30.30
CA VAL A 193 45.84 -11.27 30.30
C VAL A 193 45.02 -12.13 31.28
N LEU A 194 44.56 -11.58 32.41
CA LEU A 194 43.89 -12.31 33.48
C LEU A 194 42.49 -11.78 33.82
N ALA A 195 41.88 -10.98 32.94
CA ALA A 195 40.52 -10.50 33.13
C ALA A 195 39.72 -10.60 31.83
N ASP A 196 38.44 -10.88 31.95
CA ASP A 196 37.53 -10.94 30.80
C ASP A 196 37.41 -9.56 30.15
N SER A 197 37.16 -9.53 28.85
CA SER A 197 37.02 -8.30 28.08
C SER A 197 35.76 -8.31 27.24
N LYS A 198 35.14 -7.13 27.10
CA LYS A 198 34.00 -6.92 26.22
C LYS A 198 34.39 -6.11 25.00
N ILE A 199 34.07 -6.63 23.82
CA ILE A 199 34.11 -5.90 22.55
C ILE A 199 32.67 -5.60 22.16
N THR A 200 32.35 -4.34 21.93
CA THR A 200 31.02 -3.90 21.47
C THR A 200 31.12 -3.40 20.04
N PHE A 201 30.22 -3.87 19.20
CA PHE A 201 30.03 -3.47 17.81
C PHE A 201 28.72 -2.68 17.69
N THR A 202 28.74 -1.62 16.91
CA THR A 202 27.52 -0.90 16.50
C THR A 202 27.17 -1.34 15.08
N THR A 203 25.90 -1.65 14.82
CA THR A 203 25.39 -2.00 13.50
C THR A 203 24.74 -0.79 12.81
N SER A 204 24.54 -0.85 11.49
CA SER A 204 23.87 0.20 10.72
C SER A 204 22.38 0.32 11.02
N GLU A 205 21.78 -0.75 11.55
CA GLU A 205 20.36 -0.88 11.84
C GLU A 205 20.10 -1.96 12.89
N GLY A 206 18.83 -2.20 13.16
CA GLY A 206 18.33 -3.28 14.02
C GLY A 206 18.89 -4.64 13.63
N VAL A 207 19.43 -5.42 14.57
CA VAL A 207 19.77 -6.82 14.34
C VAL A 207 19.09 -7.73 15.35
N THR A 208 18.49 -8.79 14.85
CA THR A 208 17.87 -9.87 15.64
C THR A 208 18.85 -11.03 15.85
N THR A 209 19.68 -11.34 14.86
CA THR A 209 20.69 -12.40 14.99
C THR A 209 22.04 -11.99 14.42
N ALA A 210 23.09 -12.64 14.94
CA ALA A 210 24.46 -12.50 14.50
C ALA A 210 25.21 -13.80 14.83
N THR A 211 26.29 -14.06 14.09
CA THR A 211 27.19 -15.20 14.35
C THR A 211 28.62 -14.72 14.50
N MET A 212 29.44 -15.52 15.17
CA MET A 212 30.81 -15.19 15.55
C MET A 212 31.76 -16.33 15.19
N LEU A 213 32.95 -15.96 14.71
CA LEU A 213 34.13 -16.82 14.68
C LEU A 213 35.28 -16.12 15.42
N LEU A 214 35.97 -16.87 16.28
CA LEU A 214 37.14 -16.41 17.04
C LEU A 214 38.35 -17.28 16.70
N GLU A 215 39.45 -16.66 16.30
CA GLU A 215 40.67 -17.35 15.95
C GLU A 215 41.87 -16.74 16.69
N SER A 216 42.68 -17.59 17.31
CA SER A 216 43.97 -17.22 17.88
C SER A 216 45.08 -17.54 16.87
N LYS A 217 45.97 -16.58 16.64
CA LYS A 217 47.13 -16.77 15.76
C LYS A 217 48.17 -17.72 16.37
N LEU A 218 48.31 -17.72 17.69
CA LEU A 218 49.16 -18.66 18.41
C LEU A 218 48.52 -20.04 18.61
N GLY A 219 47.23 -20.19 18.25
CA GLY A 219 46.49 -21.45 18.34
C GLY A 219 45.94 -21.73 19.75
N ASP A 220 45.83 -20.69 20.57
CA ASP A 220 45.27 -20.79 21.92
C ASP A 220 43.76 -21.01 21.89
N SER A 221 43.26 -21.75 22.87
CA SER A 221 41.81 -21.95 23.06
C SER A 221 41.20 -20.75 23.76
N VAL A 222 40.94 -19.68 23.01
CA VAL A 222 40.19 -18.52 23.51
C VAL A 222 38.70 -18.74 23.29
N THR A 223 37.89 -18.46 24.30
CA THR A 223 36.43 -18.54 24.21
C THR A 223 35.80 -17.16 24.25
N GLY A 224 34.73 -16.97 23.49
CA GLY A 224 33.92 -15.76 23.52
C GLY A 224 32.43 -16.08 23.40
N ALA A 225 31.60 -15.26 24.02
CA ALA A 225 30.15 -15.33 23.91
C ALA A 225 29.62 -14.08 23.20
N LEU A 226 28.96 -14.29 22.07
CA LEU A 226 28.26 -13.26 21.32
C LEU A 226 26.89 -12.98 21.94
N THR A 227 26.55 -11.71 22.09
CA THR A 227 25.25 -11.24 22.61
C THR A 227 24.74 -10.13 21.70
N VAL A 228 23.47 -10.20 21.30
CA VAL A 228 22.75 -9.03 20.77
C VAL A 228 22.29 -8.23 21.98
N ASP A 229 22.94 -7.10 22.25
CA ASP A 229 22.74 -6.32 23.47
C ASP A 229 21.45 -5.48 23.38
N ASP A 230 21.26 -4.82 22.24
CA ASP A 230 20.06 -4.05 21.89
C ASP A 230 19.89 -4.02 20.36
N ALA A 231 18.94 -3.22 19.86
CA ALA A 231 18.66 -3.15 18.42
C ALA A 231 19.92 -2.89 17.57
N THR A 232 20.81 -1.99 17.99
CA THR A 232 21.95 -1.56 17.16
C THR A 232 23.31 -1.97 17.73
N HIS A 233 23.34 -2.77 18.79
CA HIS A 233 24.58 -3.18 19.43
C HIS A 233 24.67 -4.70 19.59
N VAL A 234 25.80 -5.23 19.16
CA VAL A 234 26.19 -6.62 19.38
C VAL A 234 27.49 -6.62 20.15
N SER A 235 27.65 -7.50 21.13
CA SER A 235 28.88 -7.60 21.89
C SER A 235 29.43 -9.01 21.94
N VAL A 236 30.74 -9.09 22.13
CA VAL A 236 31.46 -10.32 22.42
C VAL A 236 32.12 -10.17 23.77
N ASN A 237 31.76 -11.06 24.70
CA ASN A 237 32.45 -11.21 25.97
C ASN A 237 33.51 -12.30 25.81
N LEU A 238 34.78 -11.88 25.75
CA LEU A 238 35.94 -12.76 25.67
C LEU A 238 36.34 -13.20 27.09
N SER A 239 36.54 -14.51 27.27
CA SER A 239 36.97 -15.08 28.55
C SER A 239 38.48 -15.18 28.63
N SER A 240 39.01 -14.66 29.73
CA SER A 240 40.41 -14.85 30.13
C SER A 240 40.70 -16.31 30.51
N PRO A 241 41.98 -16.75 30.53
CA PRO A 241 43.20 -15.97 30.28
C PRO A 241 43.53 -15.76 28.80
N PHE A 242 44.23 -14.66 28.49
CA PHE A 242 44.78 -14.38 27.15
C PHE A 242 46.30 -14.55 27.11
N THR A 243 46.86 -14.85 25.94
CA THR A 243 48.31 -14.93 25.76
C THR A 243 48.89 -13.59 25.31
N SER A 244 49.92 -13.13 26.01
CA SER A 244 50.63 -11.90 25.63
C SER A 244 51.29 -12.03 24.26
N GLY A 245 51.02 -11.08 23.37
CA GLY A 245 51.53 -11.07 22.00
C GLY A 245 50.75 -11.94 21.01
N ASP A 246 49.67 -12.59 21.44
CA ASP A 246 48.73 -13.23 20.52
C ASP A 246 47.89 -12.19 19.76
N GLU A 247 47.46 -12.57 18.56
CA GLU A 247 46.57 -11.79 17.72
C GLU A 247 45.27 -12.56 17.58
N LEU A 248 44.20 -12.00 18.15
CA LEU A 248 42.86 -12.59 18.07
C LEU A 248 42.10 -11.97 16.89
N THR A 249 41.64 -12.81 15.97
CA THR A 249 40.75 -12.42 14.88
C THR A 249 39.31 -12.73 15.27
N LEU A 250 38.48 -11.69 15.28
CA LEU A 250 37.05 -11.79 15.51
C LEU A 250 36.30 -11.47 14.22
N THR A 251 35.57 -12.45 13.71
CA THR A 251 34.68 -12.24 12.56
C THR A 251 33.23 -12.28 13.02
N ILE A 252 32.50 -11.19 12.79
CA ILE A 252 31.05 -11.12 12.98
C ILE A 252 30.38 -11.24 11.62
N ASN A 253 29.48 -12.22 11.47
CA ASN A 253 28.83 -12.57 10.22
C ASN A 253 27.34 -12.83 10.41
N ALA A 254 26.62 -12.99 9.29
CA ALA A 254 25.20 -13.36 9.26
C ALA A 254 24.34 -12.46 10.16
N LEU A 255 24.57 -11.14 10.07
CA LEU A 255 23.68 -10.16 10.67
C LEU A 255 22.33 -10.24 9.97
N THR A 256 21.26 -10.38 10.75
CA THR A 256 19.88 -10.35 10.24
C THR A 256 19.05 -9.42 11.10
N ASP A 257 18.29 -8.56 10.46
CA ASP A 257 17.24 -7.68 10.98
C ASP A 257 15.93 -8.44 11.26
#